data_AF-A0A2Z6NN43-F1
#
_entry.id   AF-A0A2Z6NN43-F1
#
_cell.length_a   1.000
_cell.length_b   1.000
_cell.length_c   1.000
_cell.angle_alpha   90.00
_cell.angle_beta   90.00
_cell.angle_gamma   90.00
#
_symmetry.space_group_name_H-M   'P 1'
#
loop_
_entity.id
_entity.type
_entity.pdbx_description
1 polymer ?
#
loop_
_entity_poly.entity_id
_entity_poly.type
_entity_poly.pdbx_seq_one_letter_code
_entity_poly.pdbx_strand_id
1 'polypeptide(L)'
;IFYATSAHQPRADVAYCIHTLSKRLSKTRNWIVAIKTLIVIHRILREGDPSFKEDLVTYSRRVRFLQIIHFKDDSSPLAWDCSAWVRNYAQFLEERLECFRILKYDIDLEHLTKSSPNSTKGRSKTGMLTSDELLEQLPALQQLLHRLICCQPEGSAFNNYLIQYALALILKESFKIYCALNDGIIKLVEVFFDMTRYDAVKAMHIYKRAGQ
;
A
#
# COMPACT_ATOMS: atom_id res chain seq x y z
N ILE A 1 1.68 7.56 19.34
CA ILE A 1 2.01 8.06 17.98
C ILE A 1 0.83 8.75 17.32
N PHE A 2 -0.38 8.17 17.35
CA PHE A 2 -1.56 8.77 16.70
C PHE A 2 -1.92 10.17 17.17
N TYR A 3 -1.73 10.48 18.45
CA TYR A 3 -1.89 11.85 18.96
C TYR A 3 -0.96 12.85 18.26
N ALA A 4 0.33 12.52 18.15
CA ALA A 4 1.36 13.36 17.53
C ALA A 4 1.21 13.49 16.00
N THR A 5 0.37 12.67 15.39
CA THR A 5 0.09 12.68 13.94
C THR A 5 -1.37 13.04 13.63
N SER A 6 -2.10 13.63 14.59
CA SER A 6 -3.52 13.95 14.43
C SER A 6 -3.75 15.26 13.69
N ALA A 7 -4.96 15.47 13.14
CA ALA A 7 -5.36 16.73 12.50
C ALA A 7 -5.17 17.97 13.41
N HIS A 8 -5.28 17.79 14.73
CA HIS A 8 -5.22 18.86 15.72
C HIS A 8 -3.79 19.33 16.05
N GLN A 9 -2.75 18.62 15.58
CA GLN A 9 -1.37 19.01 15.84
C GLN A 9 -0.88 20.08 14.86
N PRO A 10 0.04 20.96 15.29
CA PRO A 10 0.74 21.87 14.39
C PRO A 10 1.41 21.11 13.23
N ARG A 11 1.26 21.61 12.00
CA ARG A 11 1.86 20.94 10.82
C ARG A 11 3.38 20.81 10.89
N ALA A 12 4.05 21.73 11.60
CA ALA A 12 5.48 21.64 11.86
C ALA A 12 5.85 20.40 12.69
N ASP A 13 5.04 20.03 13.69
CA ASP A 13 5.28 18.86 14.53
C ASP A 13 5.02 17.56 13.77
N VAL A 14 4.00 17.55 12.91
CA VAL A 14 3.74 16.44 11.98
C VAL A 14 4.91 16.25 11.02
N ALA A 15 5.39 17.33 10.41
CA ALA A 15 6.55 17.31 9.51
C ALA A 15 7.82 16.84 10.25
N TYR A 16 8.03 17.28 11.49
CA TYR A 16 9.11 16.80 12.35
C TYR A 16 9.03 15.29 12.62
N CYS A 17 7.82 14.77 12.90
CA CYS A 17 7.60 13.34 13.09
C CYS A 17 7.97 12.54 11.83
N ILE A 18 7.50 12.98 10.67
CA ILE A 18 7.82 12.35 9.37
C ILE A 18 9.33 12.38 9.11
N HIS A 19 9.96 13.54 9.30
CA HIS A 19 11.41 13.70 9.14
C HIS A 19 12.19 12.76 10.08
N THR A 20 11.75 12.63 11.33
CA THR A 20 12.41 11.78 12.34
C THR A 20 12.30 10.30 11.98
N LEU A 21 11.15 9.83 11.50
CA LEU A 21 10.97 8.46 11.02
C LEU A 21 11.85 8.19 9.79
N SER A 22 11.84 9.10 8.82
CA SER A 22 12.67 9.04 7.61
C SER A 22 14.17 8.96 7.96
N LYS A 23 14.65 9.84 8.85
CA LYS A 23 16.03 9.88 9.33
C LYS A 23 16.43 8.61 10.10
N ARG A 24 15.51 8.04 10.89
CA ARG A 24 15.76 6.78 11.61
C ARG A 24 15.94 5.61 10.65
N LEU A 25 15.11 5.54 9.62
CA LEU A 25 15.20 4.49 8.60
C LEU A 25 16.48 4.62 7.77
N SER A 26 16.86 5.83 7.36
CA SER A 26 18.04 6.04 6.51
C SER A 26 19.38 5.81 7.22
N LYS A 27 19.45 6.02 8.54
CA LYS A 27 20.69 5.89 9.31
C LYS A 27 20.95 4.50 9.87
N THR A 28 19.93 3.66 9.95
CA THR A 28 20.08 2.35 10.58
C THR A 28 20.64 1.31 9.62
N ARG A 29 21.54 0.46 10.13
CA ARG A 29 21.92 -0.80 9.48
C ARG A 29 21.32 -2.03 10.18
N ASN A 30 20.54 -1.80 11.23
CA ASN A 30 19.97 -2.87 12.04
C ASN A 30 18.56 -3.19 11.53
N TRP A 31 18.33 -4.44 11.11
CA TRP A 31 17.05 -4.84 10.52
C TRP A 31 15.87 -4.71 11.50
N ILE A 32 16.11 -4.90 12.80
CA ILE A 32 15.09 -4.74 13.86
C ILE A 32 14.66 -3.28 13.98
N VAL A 33 15.61 -2.35 13.87
CA VAL A 33 15.29 -0.91 13.89
C VAL A 33 14.55 -0.51 12.62
N ALA A 34 14.97 -1.01 11.45
CA ALA A 34 14.32 -0.75 10.18
C ALA A 34 12.87 -1.26 10.19
N ILE A 35 12.64 -2.53 10.51
CA ILE A 35 11.30 -3.13 10.52
C ILE A 35 10.38 -2.44 11.54
N LYS A 36 10.86 -2.10 12.74
CA LYS A 36 10.05 -1.37 13.73
C LYS A 36 9.65 0.01 13.22
N THR A 37 10.55 0.69 12.51
CA THR A 37 10.26 2.00 11.89
C THR A 37 9.20 1.84 10.79
N LEU A 38 9.32 0.82 9.93
CA LEU A 38 8.32 0.51 8.89
C LEU A 38 6.97 0.09 9.47
N ILE A 39 6.95 -0.72 10.53
CA ILE A 39 5.71 -1.07 11.27
C ILE A 39 5.04 0.19 11.79
N VAL A 40 5.80 1.10 12.38
CA VAL A 40 5.27 2.37 12.88
C VAL A 40 4.63 3.18 11.74
N ILE A 41 5.31 3.32 10.60
CA ILE A 41 4.77 3.98 9.40
C ILE A 41 3.49 3.30 8.93
N HIS A 42 3.50 1.97 8.78
CA HIS A 42 2.35 1.20 8.36
C HIS A 42 1.15 1.39 9.29
N ARG A 43 1.37 1.36 10.61
CA ARG A 43 0.30 1.61 11.57
C ARG A 43 -0.29 3.00 11.44
N ILE A 44 0.51 4.03 11.22
CA ILE A 44 -0.02 5.39 10.98
C ILE A 44 -0.79 5.45 9.66
N LEU A 45 -0.34 4.75 8.61
CA LEU A 45 -1.08 4.66 7.35
C LEU A 45 -2.44 4.00 7.50
N ARG A 46 -2.60 3.07 8.44
CA ARG A 46 -3.87 2.35 8.67
C ARG A 46 -4.78 3.08 9.65
N GLU A 47 -4.24 3.43 10.80
CA GLU A 47 -4.99 3.89 11.99
C GLU A 47 -4.88 5.42 12.19
N GLY A 48 -4.05 6.10 11.41
CA GLY A 48 -3.82 7.53 11.53
C GLY A 48 -4.81 8.41 10.78
N ASP A 49 -4.77 9.70 11.09
CA ASP A 49 -5.60 10.73 10.48
C ASP A 49 -5.33 10.86 8.97
N PRO A 50 -6.36 11.04 8.12
CA PRO A 50 -6.17 11.24 6.68
C PRO A 50 -5.20 12.37 6.32
N SER A 51 -5.17 13.47 7.08
CA SER A 51 -4.26 14.59 6.82
C SER A 51 -2.79 14.17 6.91
N PHE A 52 -2.46 13.24 7.81
CA PHE A 52 -1.09 12.72 7.92
C PHE A 52 -0.69 11.90 6.68
N LYS A 53 -1.64 11.15 6.09
CA LYS A 53 -1.36 10.34 4.90
C LYS A 53 -0.96 11.24 3.73
N GLU A 54 -1.66 12.36 3.55
CA GLU A 54 -1.33 13.38 2.54
C GLU A 54 0.05 14.03 2.77
N ASP A 55 0.34 14.40 4.03
CA ASP A 55 1.64 14.94 4.42
C ASP A 55 2.77 13.93 4.12
N LEU A 56 2.52 12.64 4.41
CA LEU A 56 3.48 11.55 4.17
C LEU A 56 3.67 11.24 2.68
N VAL A 57 2.61 11.26 1.86
CA VAL A 57 2.70 11.14 0.39
C VAL A 57 3.57 12.27 -0.17
N THR A 58 3.29 13.50 0.24
CA THR A 58 4.03 14.69 -0.21
C THR A 58 5.51 14.57 0.14
N TYR A 59 5.81 14.13 1.36
CA TYR A 59 7.18 13.92 1.81
C TYR A 59 7.87 12.76 1.04
N SER A 60 7.21 11.61 0.88
CA SER A 60 7.81 10.45 0.20
C SER A 60 8.15 10.76 -1.25
N ARG A 61 7.32 11.51 -1.97
CA ARG A 61 7.62 11.91 -3.35
C ARG A 61 8.89 12.76 -3.49
N ARG A 62 9.19 13.58 -2.46
CA ARG A 62 10.37 14.45 -2.45
C ARG A 62 11.63 13.70 -2.02
N VAL A 63 11.52 12.84 -1.00
CA VAL A 63 12.69 12.26 -0.31
C VAL A 63 12.92 10.79 -0.67
N ARG A 64 11.89 10.08 -1.14
CA ARG A 64 11.90 8.65 -1.47
C ARG A 64 12.46 7.77 -0.34
N PHE A 65 12.10 8.10 0.90
CA PHE A 65 12.75 7.55 2.08
C PHE A 65 12.46 6.06 2.33
N LEU A 66 11.42 5.50 1.70
CA LEU A 66 11.10 4.06 1.74
C LEU A 66 11.91 3.26 0.69
N GLN A 67 12.63 3.91 -0.23
CA GLN A 67 13.43 3.26 -1.26
C GLN A 67 14.76 2.75 -0.69
N ILE A 68 14.68 1.68 0.09
CA ILE A 68 15.81 1.07 0.79
C ILE A 68 16.37 -0.16 0.06
N ILE A 69 16.46 -0.11 -1.27
CA ILE A 69 16.83 -1.28 -2.11
C ILE A 69 18.19 -1.90 -1.77
N HIS A 70 19.10 -1.13 -1.18
CA HIS A 70 20.44 -1.59 -0.76
C HIS A 70 20.55 -1.84 0.75
N PHE A 71 19.44 -1.76 1.50
CA PHE A 71 19.45 -2.03 2.94
C PHE A 71 19.87 -3.47 3.21
N LYS A 72 20.88 -3.64 4.06
CA LYS A 72 21.39 -4.93 4.50
C LYS A 72 21.96 -4.82 5.90
N ASP A 73 21.61 -5.77 6.75
CA ASP A 73 22.21 -5.99 8.06
C ASP A 73 23.12 -7.22 7.99
N ASP A 74 24.43 -7.00 8.05
CA ASP A 74 25.45 -8.04 7.93
C ASP A 74 25.83 -8.73 9.25
N SER A 75 25.06 -8.52 10.32
CA SER A 75 25.38 -9.06 11.65
C SER A 75 25.24 -10.59 11.77
N SER A 76 24.39 -11.23 10.97
CA SER A 76 24.19 -12.68 10.98
C SER A 76 23.48 -13.19 9.71
N PRO A 77 23.54 -14.49 9.39
CA PRO A 77 22.76 -15.07 8.30
C PRO A 77 21.24 -14.84 8.45
N LEU A 78 20.71 -14.91 9.68
CA LEU A 78 19.31 -14.56 9.95
C LEU A 78 19.00 -13.10 9.58
N ALA A 79 19.92 -12.18 9.89
CA ALA A 79 19.78 -10.78 9.55
C ALA A 79 19.76 -10.55 8.03
N TRP A 80 20.39 -11.41 7.22
CA TRP A 80 20.30 -11.35 5.77
C TRP A 80 18.88 -11.65 5.27
N ASP A 81 18.29 -12.75 5.73
CA ASP A 81 16.91 -13.14 5.39
C ASP A 81 15.93 -12.04 5.84
N CYS A 82 16.09 -11.53 7.05
CA CYS A 82 15.27 -10.43 7.56
C CYS A 82 15.46 -9.13 6.77
N SER A 83 16.68 -8.82 6.32
CA SER A 83 16.95 -7.65 5.49
C SER A 83 16.27 -7.74 4.14
N ALA A 84 16.25 -8.93 3.52
CA ALA A 84 15.53 -9.16 2.27
C ALA A 84 14.04 -8.88 2.43
N TRP A 85 13.42 -9.42 3.48
CA TRP A 85 12.01 -9.17 3.77
C TRP A 85 11.72 -7.69 4.07
N VAL A 86 12.59 -7.02 4.84
CA VAL A 86 12.47 -5.58 5.15
C VAL A 86 12.44 -4.72 3.87
N ARG A 87 13.24 -5.06 2.84
CA ARG A 87 13.21 -4.36 1.56
C ARG A 87 11.88 -4.54 0.84
N ASN A 88 11.33 -5.75 0.79
CA ASN A 88 10.02 -6.01 0.18
C ASN A 88 8.90 -5.27 0.92
N TYR A 89 8.95 -5.27 2.26
CA TYR A 89 7.98 -4.57 3.07
C TYR A 89 8.01 -3.05 2.87
N ALA A 90 9.20 -2.45 2.74
CA ALA A 90 9.33 -1.03 2.42
C ALA A 90 8.79 -0.69 1.02
N GLN A 91 9.04 -1.55 0.02
CA GLN A 91 8.47 -1.40 -1.32
C GLN A 91 6.94 -1.50 -1.32
N PHE A 92 6.37 -2.40 -0.52
CA PHE A 92 4.93 -2.48 -0.32
C PHE A 92 4.37 -1.17 0.25
N LEU A 93 5.00 -0.61 1.29
CA LEU A 93 4.53 0.65 1.90
C LEU A 93 4.68 1.84 0.95
N GLU A 94 5.74 1.88 0.12
CA GLU A 94 5.91 2.88 -0.92
C GLU A 94 4.77 2.78 -1.96
N GLU A 95 4.47 1.58 -2.46
CA GLU A 95 3.35 1.42 -3.40
C GLU A 95 1.98 1.63 -2.76
N ARG A 96 1.84 1.38 -1.46
CA ARG A 96 0.61 1.69 -0.73
C ARG A 96 0.36 3.20 -0.70
N LEU A 97 1.40 4.00 -0.51
CA LEU A 97 1.34 5.47 -0.57
C LEU A 97 1.00 5.95 -1.98
N GLU A 98 1.66 5.39 -3.00
CA GLU A 98 1.42 5.78 -4.38
C GLU A 98 0.02 5.38 -4.86
N CYS A 99 -0.45 4.20 -4.45
CA CYS A 99 -1.82 3.76 -4.69
C CYS A 99 -2.83 4.72 -4.06
N PHE A 100 -2.67 5.07 -2.78
CA PHE A 100 -3.53 6.06 -2.11
C PHE A 100 -3.57 7.39 -2.88
N ARG A 101 -2.43 7.88 -3.36
CA ARG A 101 -2.32 9.11 -4.15
C ARG A 101 -3.10 9.03 -5.47
N ILE A 102 -3.01 7.90 -6.19
CA ILE A 102 -3.69 7.69 -7.48
C ILE A 102 -5.20 7.54 -7.27
N LEU A 103 -5.60 6.76 -6.26
CA LEU A 103 -6.99 6.50 -5.95
C LEU A 103 -7.71 7.75 -5.42
N LYS A 104 -7.00 8.62 -4.69
CA LYS A 104 -7.56 9.79 -3.98
C LYS A 104 -8.58 9.40 -2.89
N TYR A 105 -8.50 8.17 -2.41
CA TYR A 105 -9.21 7.66 -1.24
C TYR A 105 -8.45 6.49 -0.63
N ASP A 106 -8.79 6.15 0.61
CA ASP A 106 -8.17 5.03 1.32
C ASP A 106 -9.03 3.78 1.22
N ILE A 107 -8.48 2.73 0.62
CA ILE A 107 -9.09 1.40 0.52
C ILE A 107 -9.40 0.83 1.91
N ASP A 108 -8.56 1.12 2.91
CA ASP A 108 -8.68 0.55 4.25
C ASP A 108 -9.81 1.18 5.06
N LEU A 109 -10.18 2.43 4.77
CA LEU A 109 -11.29 3.15 5.41
C LEU A 109 -12.62 2.94 4.67
N GLU A 110 -12.59 2.25 3.54
CA GLU A 110 -13.78 2.03 2.74
C GLU A 110 -14.73 1.00 3.37
N HIS A 111 -16.02 1.34 3.37
CA HIS A 111 -17.12 0.42 3.63
C HIS A 111 -17.73 -0.01 2.31
N LEU A 112 -17.98 -1.31 2.15
CA LEU A 112 -18.66 -1.84 0.97
C LEU A 112 -20.05 -1.20 0.84
N THR A 113 -20.31 -0.54 -0.28
CA THR A 113 -21.60 0.11 -0.54
C THR A 113 -22.54 -0.87 -1.23
N LYS A 114 -23.79 -0.95 -0.76
CA LYS A 114 -24.80 -1.78 -1.45
C LYS A 114 -25.36 -0.98 -2.62
N SER A 115 -25.21 -1.52 -3.83
CA SER A 115 -25.73 -0.89 -5.07
C SER A 115 -27.27 -0.80 -5.10
N SER A 116 -27.96 -1.54 -4.26
CA SER A 116 -29.44 -1.56 -4.12
C SER A 116 -29.82 -2.15 -2.77
N PRO A 117 -30.96 -1.74 -2.14
CA PRO A 117 -31.44 -2.33 -0.89
C PRO A 117 -31.63 -3.85 -0.95
N ASN A 118 -31.84 -4.43 -2.15
CA ASN A 118 -31.98 -5.88 -2.35
C ASN A 118 -30.69 -6.59 -2.79
N SER A 119 -29.57 -5.86 -2.97
CA SER A 119 -28.28 -6.46 -3.29
C SER A 119 -27.64 -7.06 -2.04
N THR A 120 -27.36 -8.36 -2.08
CA THR A 120 -26.59 -9.05 -1.04
C THR A 120 -25.09 -8.78 -1.15
N LYS A 121 -24.59 -8.26 -2.29
CA LYS A 121 -23.17 -8.00 -2.54
C LYS A 121 -22.88 -6.50 -2.51
N GLY A 122 -22.06 -6.07 -1.57
CA GLY A 122 -21.54 -4.70 -1.54
C GLY A 122 -20.42 -4.54 -2.58
N ARG A 123 -20.41 -3.43 -3.31
CA ARG A 123 -19.36 -3.06 -4.25
C ARG A 123 -18.40 -2.08 -3.57
N SER A 124 -17.13 -2.20 -3.88
CA SER A 124 -16.14 -1.17 -3.58
C SER A 124 -16.34 0.06 -4.47
N LYS A 125 -15.76 1.18 -4.08
CA LYS A 125 -15.74 2.45 -4.80
C LYS A 125 -15.11 2.28 -6.18
N THR A 126 -14.11 1.40 -6.30
CA THR A 126 -13.50 1.06 -7.60
C THR A 126 -14.55 0.53 -8.58
N GLY A 127 -15.50 -0.30 -8.13
CA GLY A 127 -16.58 -0.84 -8.97
C GLY A 127 -17.64 0.18 -9.41
N MET A 128 -17.55 1.44 -8.95
CA MET A 128 -18.46 2.54 -9.28
C MET A 128 -17.81 3.63 -10.13
N LEU A 129 -16.53 3.48 -10.48
CA LEU A 129 -15.75 4.46 -11.23
C LEU A 129 -16.16 4.51 -12.71
N THR A 130 -15.84 5.63 -13.34
CA THR A 130 -15.91 5.79 -14.80
C THR A 130 -14.82 4.99 -15.50
N SER A 131 -14.99 4.74 -16.81
CA SER A 131 -13.99 4.03 -17.62
C SER A 131 -12.60 4.66 -17.54
N ASP A 132 -12.51 5.99 -17.60
CA ASP A 132 -11.23 6.71 -17.56
C ASP A 132 -10.53 6.57 -16.20
N GLU A 133 -11.30 6.69 -15.11
CA GLU A 133 -10.80 6.50 -13.75
C GLU A 133 -10.34 5.05 -13.51
N LEU A 134 -11.06 4.07 -14.05
CA LEU A 134 -10.67 2.65 -13.96
C LEU A 134 -9.32 2.40 -14.65
N LEU A 135 -9.13 2.95 -15.85
CA LEU A 135 -7.89 2.80 -16.61
C LEU A 135 -6.69 3.44 -15.90
N GLU A 136 -6.91 4.47 -15.07
CA GLU A 136 -5.88 5.08 -14.23
C GLU A 136 -5.63 4.31 -12.93
N GLN A 137 -6.69 3.88 -12.22
CA GLN A 137 -6.59 3.32 -10.87
C GLN A 137 -6.27 1.83 -10.82
N LEU A 138 -6.76 1.03 -11.78
CA LEU A 138 -6.52 -0.41 -11.81
C LEU A 138 -5.04 -0.79 -11.88
N PRO A 139 -4.19 -0.14 -12.71
CA PRO A 139 -2.75 -0.40 -12.70
C PRO A 139 -2.09 -0.18 -11.33
N ALA A 140 -2.53 0.83 -10.58
CA ALA A 140 -2.02 1.11 -9.23
C ALA A 140 -2.43 0.01 -8.24
N LEU A 141 -3.69 -0.44 -8.30
CA LEU A 141 -4.17 -1.57 -7.50
C LEU A 141 -3.43 -2.88 -7.81
N GLN A 142 -3.21 -3.17 -9.09
CA GLN A 142 -2.44 -4.35 -9.52
C GLN A 142 -1.00 -4.30 -9.02
N GLN A 143 -0.39 -3.12 -9.05
CA GLN A 143 0.98 -2.92 -8.56
C GLN A 143 1.06 -3.09 -7.04
N LEU A 144 0.10 -2.54 -6.29
CA LEU A 144 0.01 -2.71 -4.84
C LEU A 144 -0.17 -4.19 -4.47
N LEU A 145 -1.09 -4.90 -5.13
CA LEU A 145 -1.30 -6.33 -4.89
C LEU A 145 -0.05 -7.15 -5.22
N HIS A 146 0.65 -6.83 -6.30
CA HIS A 146 1.91 -7.48 -6.63
C HIS A 146 2.95 -7.31 -5.51
N ARG A 147 3.16 -6.08 -5.00
CA ARG A 147 4.09 -5.85 -3.87
C ARG A 147 3.66 -6.56 -2.59
N LEU A 148 2.35 -6.64 -2.36
CA LEU A 148 1.79 -7.38 -1.24
C LEU A 148 2.20 -8.86 -1.30
N ILE A 149 2.05 -9.48 -2.47
CA ILE A 149 2.45 -10.88 -2.69
C ILE A 149 3.96 -11.06 -2.52
N CYS A 150 4.78 -10.10 -2.97
CA CYS A 150 6.24 -10.12 -2.75
C CYS A 150 6.64 -10.05 -1.26
N CYS A 151 5.73 -9.76 -0.33
CA CYS A 151 6.03 -9.76 1.11
C CYS A 151 5.98 -11.17 1.74
N GLN A 152 6.20 -12.21 0.94
CA GLN A 152 6.38 -13.57 1.43
C GLN A 152 7.71 -13.70 2.18
N PRO A 153 7.72 -14.11 3.47
CA PRO A 153 8.95 -14.36 4.19
C PRO A 153 9.57 -15.70 3.79
N GLU A 154 10.89 -15.72 3.68
CA GLU A 154 11.69 -16.88 3.31
C GLU A 154 12.77 -17.16 4.37
N GLY A 155 13.29 -18.39 4.41
CA GLY A 155 14.38 -18.77 5.31
C GLY A 155 14.06 -18.43 6.78
N SER A 156 15.04 -17.83 7.46
CA SER A 156 14.95 -17.49 8.88
C SER A 156 13.91 -16.40 9.18
N ALA A 157 13.54 -15.60 8.18
CA ALA A 157 12.52 -14.56 8.33
C ALA A 157 11.13 -15.16 8.60
N PHE A 158 10.85 -16.38 8.12
CA PHE A 158 9.57 -17.04 8.28
C PHE A 158 9.20 -17.25 9.76
N ASN A 159 10.15 -17.62 10.61
CA ASN A 159 9.87 -17.89 12.04
C ASN A 159 10.03 -16.65 12.93
N ASN A 160 10.30 -15.47 12.36
CA ASN A 160 10.57 -14.28 13.13
C ASN A 160 9.28 -13.55 13.56
N TYR A 161 9.07 -13.38 14.86
CA TYR A 161 7.84 -12.78 15.41
C TYR A 161 7.58 -11.33 14.93
N LEU A 162 8.61 -10.52 14.69
CA LEU A 162 8.44 -9.15 14.20
C LEU A 162 7.97 -9.14 12.75
N ILE A 163 8.52 -10.05 11.93
CA ILE A 163 8.12 -10.23 10.54
C ILE A 163 6.70 -10.78 10.48
N GLN A 164 6.37 -11.76 11.31
CA GLN A 164 5.00 -12.29 11.40
C GLN A 164 3.99 -11.24 11.83
N TYR A 165 4.33 -10.37 12.78
CA TYR A 165 3.48 -9.25 13.16
C TYR A 165 3.26 -8.28 11.99
N ALA A 166 4.32 -7.90 11.27
CA ALA A 166 4.22 -6.99 10.14
C ALA A 166 3.46 -7.62 8.96
N LEU A 167 3.67 -8.92 8.69
CA LEU A 167 2.91 -9.70 7.72
C LEU A 167 1.41 -9.73 8.08
N ALA A 168 1.07 -9.88 9.36
CA ALA A 168 -0.32 -9.81 9.81
C ALA A 168 -0.96 -8.44 9.56
N LEU A 169 -0.21 -7.34 9.56
CA LEU A 169 -0.72 -6.02 9.13
C LEU A 169 -1.06 -6.03 7.63
N ILE A 170 -0.15 -6.55 6.80
CA ILE A 170 -0.34 -6.66 5.35
C ILE A 170 -1.57 -7.52 5.02
N LEU A 171 -1.73 -8.66 5.69
CA LEU A 171 -2.86 -9.57 5.50
C LEU A 171 -4.20 -8.95 5.91
N LYS A 172 -4.22 -8.00 6.85
CA LYS A 172 -5.46 -7.30 7.22
C LYS A 172 -5.96 -6.36 6.13
N GLU A 173 -5.07 -5.86 5.27
CA GLU A 173 -5.42 -4.98 4.13
C GLU A 173 -5.65 -5.77 2.84
N SER A 174 -5.07 -6.97 2.72
CA SER A 174 -5.04 -7.75 1.47
C SER A 174 -6.43 -8.02 0.89
N PHE A 175 -7.40 -8.36 1.75
CA PHE A 175 -8.75 -8.69 1.31
C PHE A 175 -9.43 -7.48 0.67
N LYS A 176 -9.28 -6.29 1.25
CA LYS A 176 -9.88 -5.06 0.70
C LYS A 176 -9.22 -4.66 -0.62
N ILE A 177 -7.90 -4.76 -0.72
CA ILE A 177 -7.16 -4.51 -1.96
C ILE A 177 -7.63 -5.47 -3.07
N TYR A 178 -7.76 -6.76 -2.75
CA TYR A 178 -8.25 -7.77 -3.68
C TYR A 178 -9.69 -7.52 -4.12
N CYS A 179 -10.60 -7.17 -3.18
CA CYS A 179 -11.97 -6.82 -3.51
C CYS A 179 -12.05 -5.58 -4.42
N ALA A 180 -11.30 -4.52 -4.11
CA ALA A 180 -11.25 -3.31 -4.93
C ALA A 180 -10.78 -3.61 -6.35
N LEU A 181 -9.71 -4.38 -6.49
CA LEU A 181 -9.20 -4.81 -7.79
C LEU A 181 -10.25 -5.64 -8.55
N ASN A 182 -10.85 -6.64 -7.93
CA ASN A 182 -11.83 -7.50 -8.58
C ASN A 182 -13.08 -6.75 -9.04
N ASP A 183 -13.65 -5.89 -8.19
CA ASP A 183 -14.81 -5.10 -8.58
C ASP A 183 -14.47 -4.16 -9.74
N GLY A 184 -13.28 -3.57 -9.73
CA GLY A 184 -12.80 -2.74 -10.83
C GLY A 184 -12.58 -3.53 -12.12
N ILE A 185 -12.06 -4.77 -12.05
CA ILE A 185 -11.90 -5.65 -13.22
C ILE A 185 -13.27 -6.07 -13.79
N ILE A 186 -14.23 -6.42 -12.92
CA ILE A 186 -15.60 -6.71 -13.34
C ILE A 186 -16.19 -5.50 -14.06
N LYS A 187 -16.07 -4.30 -13.46
CA LYS A 187 -16.57 -3.08 -14.07
C LYS A 187 -15.88 -2.76 -15.40
N LEU A 188 -14.56 -2.95 -15.50
CA LEU A 188 -13.79 -2.76 -16.72
C LEU A 188 -14.32 -3.64 -17.86
N VAL A 189 -14.67 -4.90 -17.57
CA VAL A 189 -15.28 -5.81 -18.55
C VAL A 189 -16.70 -5.38 -18.92
N GLU A 190 -17.51 -4.94 -17.94
CA GLU A 190 -18.87 -4.43 -18.19
C GLU A 190 -18.86 -3.28 -19.21
N VAL A 191 -17.89 -2.37 -19.14
CA VAL A 191 -17.81 -1.17 -20.01
C VAL A 191 -16.90 -1.33 -21.24
N PHE A 192 -16.26 -2.50 -21.41
CA PHE A 192 -15.21 -2.71 -22.41
C PHE A 192 -15.67 -2.42 -23.85
N PHE A 193 -16.86 -2.88 -24.22
CA PHE A 193 -17.37 -2.76 -25.58
C PHE A 193 -17.82 -1.34 -25.94
N ASP A 194 -18.01 -0.48 -24.93
CA ASP A 194 -18.36 0.93 -25.11
C ASP A 194 -17.11 1.85 -25.18
N MET A 195 -15.91 1.30 -24.98
CA MET A 195 -14.66 2.06 -24.99
C MET A 195 -14.20 2.43 -26.41
N THR A 196 -13.41 3.50 -26.49
CA THR A 196 -12.63 3.78 -27.71
C THR A 196 -11.64 2.63 -27.98
N ARG A 197 -11.23 2.45 -29.24
CA ARG A 197 -10.23 1.42 -29.58
C ARG A 197 -8.94 1.54 -28.76
N TYR A 198 -8.50 2.77 -28.49
CA TYR A 198 -7.30 3.03 -27.71
C TYR A 198 -7.46 2.58 -26.25
N ASP A 199 -8.59 2.91 -25.64
CA ASP A 199 -8.90 2.55 -24.25
C ASP A 199 -9.20 1.07 -24.08
N ALA A 200 -9.87 0.44 -25.05
CA ALA A 200 -10.07 -1.00 -25.09
C ALA A 200 -8.74 -1.78 -25.12
N VAL A 201 -7.73 -1.28 -25.85
CA VAL A 201 -6.38 -1.88 -25.83
C VAL A 201 -5.75 -1.79 -24.43
N LYS A 202 -5.85 -0.63 -23.76
CA LYS A 202 -5.38 -0.49 -22.37
C LYS A 202 -6.13 -1.41 -21.41
N ALA A 203 -7.45 -1.45 -21.50
CA ALA A 203 -8.31 -2.32 -20.70
C ALA A 203 -7.93 -3.79 -20.88
N MET A 204 -7.64 -4.22 -22.10
CA MET A 204 -7.19 -5.57 -22.41
C MET A 204 -5.86 -5.90 -21.72
N HIS A 205 -4.89 -4.97 -21.70
CA HIS A 205 -3.64 -5.16 -20.97
C HIS A 205 -3.85 -5.29 -19.46
N ILE A 206 -4.70 -4.43 -18.88
CA ILE A 206 -5.07 -4.48 -17.47
C ILE A 206 -5.73 -5.83 -17.13
N TYR A 207 -6.72 -6.24 -17.93
CA TYR A 207 -7.43 -7.51 -17.74
C TYR A 207 -6.49 -8.72 -17.80
N LYS A 208 -5.60 -8.79 -18.79
CA LYS A 208 -4.62 -9.87 -18.91
C LYS A 208 -3.71 -9.99 -17.69
N ARG A 209 -3.26 -8.86 -17.14
CA ARG A 209 -2.42 -8.83 -15.93
C ARG A 209 -3.18 -9.29 -14.68
N ALA A 210 -4.51 -9.18 -14.65
CA ALA A 210 -5.30 -9.67 -13.51
C ALA A 210 -5.39 -11.20 -13.44
N GLY A 211 -5.13 -11.90 -14.55
CA GLY A 211 -5.11 -13.36 -14.61
C GLY A 211 -3.73 -14.00 -14.37
N GLN A 212 -2.70 -13.20 -14.05
CA GLN A 212 -1.34 -13.64 -13.72
C GLN A 212 -1.12 -13.57 -12.20
#